data_AF-A0A2X3BNK3-F1
#
_entry.id   AF-A0A2X3BNK3-F1
#
_cell.length_a   1.000
_cell.length_b   1.000
_cell.length_c   1.000
_cell.angle_alpha   90.00
_cell.angle_beta   90.00
_cell.angle_gamma   90.00
#
_symmetry.space_group_name_H-M   'P 1'
#
loop_
_entity.id
_entity.type
_entity.pdbx_description
1 polymer ?
#
loop_
_entity_poly.entity_id
_entity_poly.type
_entity_poly.pdbx_seq_one_letter_code
_entity_poly.pdbx_strand_id
1 'polypeptide(L)' 'MSAPVLSTSFLSPADVPSFRICLETAGGFINVRWLGRMEVPGVTLGRRLQVCGIPLQGSDGVELINPDYHLLGATNE' A
#
# COMPACT_ATOMS: atom_id res chain seq x y z
N MET A 1 -22.72 6.22 -0.42
CA MET A 1 -23.07 6.77 0.91
C MET A 1 -22.02 7.82 1.25
N SER A 2 -22.41 9.04 1.65
CA SER A 2 -21.46 10.05 2.14
C SER A 2 -21.82 10.41 3.59
N ALA A 3 -20.82 10.73 4.40
CA ALA A 3 -20.97 11.07 5.83
C ALA A 3 -19.94 12.15 6.22
N PRO A 4 -20.24 13.02 7.21
CA PRO A 4 -19.33 14.08 7.65
C PRO A 4 -18.18 13.55 8.52
N VAL A 5 -16.99 14.12 8.37
CA VAL A 5 -15.84 13.88 9.27
C VAL A 5 -16.05 14.67 10.56
N LEU A 6 -16.00 14.00 11.72
CA LEU A 6 -16.29 14.61 13.03
C LEU A 6 -15.03 14.97 13.84
N SER A 7 -13.90 14.33 13.58
CA SER A 7 -12.60 14.63 14.21
C SER A 7 -11.44 14.08 13.37
N THR A 8 -10.24 14.64 13.57
CA THR A 8 -8.98 14.13 13.01
C THR A 8 -7.92 14.13 14.10
N SER A 9 -7.06 13.11 14.12
CA SER A 9 -5.94 12.99 15.06
C SER A 9 -4.75 12.38 14.33
N PHE A 10 -3.54 12.77 14.72
CA PHE A 10 -2.28 12.21 14.19
C PHE A 10 -1.55 11.48 15.30
N LEU A 11 -1.11 10.25 15.04
CA LEU A 11 -0.21 9.50 15.91
C LEU A 11 1.19 9.52 15.29
N SER A 12 2.23 9.54 16.12
CA SER A 12 3.60 9.55 15.62
C SER A 12 3.91 8.26 14.84
N PRO A 13 4.58 8.33 13.68
CA PRO A 13 4.87 7.15 12.85
C PRO A 13 5.66 6.05 13.59
N ALA A 14 6.42 6.41 14.63
CA ALA A 14 7.20 5.46 15.41
C ALA A 14 6.34 4.48 16.22
N ASP A 15 5.13 4.88 16.60
CA ASP A 15 4.25 4.10 17.48
C ASP A 15 3.18 3.33 16.69
N VAL A 16 3.12 3.50 15.37
CA VAL A 16 2.08 2.94 14.52
C VAL A 16 2.69 1.97 13.51
N PRO A 17 2.26 0.70 13.49
CA PRO A 17 2.80 -0.27 12.55
C PRO A 17 2.52 0.15 11.10
N SER A 18 3.43 -0.21 10.20
CA SER A 18 3.18 -0.07 8.76
C SER A 18 3.59 -1.33 8.02
N PHE A 19 2.74 -1.76 7.10
CA PHE A 19 2.98 -2.90 6.24
C PHE A 19 3.51 -2.41 4.91
N ARG A 20 4.73 -2.81 4.54
CA ARG A 20 5.42 -2.38 3.32
C ARG A 20 5.68 -3.57 2.41
N ILE A 21 5.43 -3.38 1.12
CA ILE A 21 5.84 -4.29 0.07
C ILE A 21 6.61 -3.54 -1.01
N CYS A 22 7.34 -4.29 -1.83
CA CYS A 22 7.96 -3.80 -3.05
C CYS A 22 7.33 -4.53 -4.24
N LEU A 23 6.92 -3.79 -5.26
CA LEU A 23 6.36 -4.32 -6.48
C LEU A 23 7.35 -4.09 -7.63
N GLU A 24 7.58 -5.15 -8.41
CA GLU A 24 8.25 -5.04 -9.70
C GLU A 24 7.26 -4.54 -10.75
N THR A 25 7.73 -3.62 -11.59
CA THR A 25 6.98 -2.98 -12.67
C THR A 25 7.84 -2.97 -13.93
N ALA A 26 7.26 -2.64 -15.08
CA ALA A 26 8.01 -2.53 -16.33
C ALA A 26 9.14 -1.46 -16.27
N GLY A 27 9.04 -0.48 -15.38
CA GLY A 27 10.02 0.60 -15.22
C GLY A 27 10.98 0.44 -14.03
N GLY A 28 11.02 -0.73 -13.40
CA GLY A 28 11.80 -0.98 -12.17
C GLY A 28 10.87 -1.27 -10.98
N PHE A 29 11.20 -0.76 -9.80
CA PHE A 29 10.49 -1.10 -8.58
C PHE A 29 9.72 0.09 -8.01
N ILE A 30 8.57 -0.18 -7.39
CA ILE A 30 7.81 0.79 -6.60
C ILE A 30 7.52 0.23 -5.21
N ASN A 31 7.64 1.09 -4.20
CA ASN A 31 7.27 0.72 -2.84
C ASN A 31 5.78 0.99 -2.60
N VAL A 32 5.12 0.11 -1.85
CA VAL A 32 3.75 0.33 -1.41
C VAL A 32 3.68 0.14 0.10
N ARG A 33 3.06 1.09 0.80
CA ARG A 33 2.99 1.12 2.26
C ARG A 33 1.56 1.35 2.72
N TRP A 34 1.07 0.50 3.62
CA TRP A 34 -0.16 0.73 4.36
C TRP A 34 0.15 1.10 5.80
N LEU A 35 -0.27 2.30 6.21
CA LEU A 35 -0.11 2.81 7.57
C LEU A 35 -1.15 2.21 8.51
N GLY A 36 -0.78 1.98 9.76
CA GLY A 36 -1.67 1.40 10.78
C GLY A 36 -1.99 -0.08 10.54
N ARG A 37 -1.21 -0.76 9.70
CA ARG A 37 -1.43 -2.16 9.31
C ARG A 37 -0.19 -2.98 9.64
N MET A 38 -0.40 -4.15 10.24
CA MET A 38 0.62 -5.20 10.37
C MET A 38 0.63 -6.12 9.15
N GLU A 39 -0.51 -6.25 8.49
CA GLU A 39 -0.72 -7.06 7.29
C GLU A 39 -1.87 -6.48 6.45
N VAL A 40 -1.93 -6.88 5.19
CA VAL A 40 -3.05 -6.58 4.29
C VAL A 40 -3.55 -7.89 3.69
N PRO A 41 -4.84 -8.25 3.86
CA PRO A 41 -5.38 -9.54 3.45
C PRO A 41 -5.07 -9.90 1.99
N GLY A 42 -4.47 -11.08 1.79
CA GLY A 42 -4.12 -11.61 0.46
C GLY A 42 -2.89 -10.99 -0.19
N VAL A 43 -2.28 -9.95 0.41
CA VAL A 43 -1.02 -9.35 -0.06
C VAL A 43 0.15 -10.15 0.51
N THR A 44 0.67 -11.07 -0.28
CA THR A 44 1.75 -12.00 0.10
C THR A 44 2.78 -12.11 -1.02
N LEU A 45 3.97 -12.64 -0.71
CA LEU A 45 5.04 -12.81 -1.71
C LEU A 45 4.55 -13.64 -2.91
N GLY A 46 4.92 -13.21 -4.11
CA GLY A 46 4.53 -13.85 -5.38
C GLY A 46 3.10 -13.53 -5.84
N ARG A 47 2.26 -12.89 -5.01
CA ARG A 47 0.93 -12.46 -5.43
C ARG A 47 1.03 -11.28 -6.39
N ARG A 48 0.22 -11.28 -7.45
CA ARG A 48 0.09 -10.15 -8.36
C ARG A 48 -0.99 -9.19 -7.88
N LEU A 49 -0.67 -7.91 -7.91
CA LEU A 49 -1.56 -6.83 -7.49
C LEU A 49 -1.66 -5.78 -8.59
N GLN A 50 -2.84 -5.20 -8.72
CA GLN A 50 -3.01 -3.88 -9.30
C GLN A 50 -3.15 -2.89 -8.15
N VAL A 51 -2.41 -1.78 -8.20
CA VAL A 51 -2.47 -0.71 -7.19
C VAL A 51 -2.78 0.62 -7.86
N CYS A 52 -3.58 1.45 -7.18
CA CYS A 52 -3.93 2.79 -7.64
C CYS A 52 -3.79 3.77 -6.47
N GLY A 53 -3.04 4.85 -6.69
CA GLY A 53 -2.79 5.86 -5.68
C GLY A 53 -1.94 7.00 -6.20
N ILE A 54 -1.61 7.94 -5.32
CA ILE A 54 -0.76 9.09 -5.63
C ILE A 54 0.69 8.72 -5.34
N PRO A 55 1.60 8.77 -6.35
CA PRO A 55 3.02 8.53 -6.13
C PRO A 55 3.65 9.66 -5.33
N LEU A 56 4.49 9.29 -4.37
CA LEU A 56 5.28 10.18 -3.53
C LEU A 56 6.76 9.82 -3.67
N GLN A 57 7.64 10.82 -3.60
CA GLN A 57 9.07 10.58 -3.55
C GLN A 57 9.47 10.26 -2.10
N GLY A 58 9.78 8.99 -1.83
CA GLY A 58 10.32 8.52 -0.56
C GLY A 58 11.86 8.48 -0.55
N SER A 59 12.42 8.11 0.61
CA SER A 59 13.88 7.94 0.79
C SER A 59 14.46 6.85 -0.11
N ASP A 60 13.67 5.80 -0.39
CA ASP A 60 14.10 4.62 -1.14
C ASP A 60 13.48 4.60 -2.56
N GLY A 61 13.14 5.77 -3.09
CA GLY A 61 12.49 5.93 -4.39
C GLY A 61 10.99 6.20 -4.29
N VAL A 62 10.28 5.98 -5.40
CA VAL A 62 8.85 6.24 -5.49
C VAL A 62 8.07 5.27 -4.60
N GLU A 63 7.11 5.81 -3.84
CA GLU A 63 6.21 5.04 -3.00
C GLU A 63 4.75 5.46 -3.13
N LEU A 64 3.84 4.50 -2.91
CA LEU A 64 2.41 4.73 -2.72
C LEU A 64 2.06 4.49 -1.26
N ILE A 65 1.37 5.45 -0.63
CA ILE A 65 0.92 5.35 0.76
C ILE A 65 -0.60 5.16 0.78
N ASN A 66 -1.06 4.10 1.46
CA ASN A 66 -2.44 3.67 1.55
C ASN A 66 -3.18 3.64 0.19
N PRO A 67 -2.61 3.04 -0.87
CA PRO A 67 -3.31 2.96 -2.15
C PRO A 67 -4.49 1.98 -2.08
N ASP A 68 -5.41 2.17 -3.02
CA ASP A 68 -6.36 1.13 -3.38
C ASP A 68 -5.63 -0.01 -4.08
N TYR A 69 -6.12 -1.24 -3.89
CA TYR A 69 -5.54 -2.41 -4.52
C TYR A 69 -6.58 -3.45 -4.92
N HIS A 70 -6.25 -4.21 -5.95
CA HIS A 70 -6.97 -5.40 -6.36
C HIS A 70 -6.00 -6.57 -6.48
N LEU A 71 -6.35 -7.68 -5.84
CA LEU A 71 -5.64 -8.94 -6.01
C LEU A 71 -6.00 -9.51 -7.38
N LEU A 72 -5.00 -9.67 -8.23
CA LEU A 72 -5.19 -10.32 -9.52
C LEU A 72 -5.26 -11.83 -9.27
N GLY A 73 -6.17 -12.53 -9.95
CA GLY A 73 -6.37 -13.97 -9.80
C GLY A 73 -5.05 -14.74 -9.90
N ALA A 74 -4.96 -15.88 -9.21
CA ALA A 74 -3.86 -16.79 -9.51
C ALA A 74 -4.08 -17.23 -10.96
N THR A 75 -3.11 -17.00 -11.84
CA THR A 75 -3.10 -17.72 -13.10
C THR A 75 -3.01 -19.19 -12.70
N ASN A 76 -4.11 -19.92 -12.81
CA ASN A 76 -4.07 -21.38 -12.73
C ASN A 76 -3.34 -21.80 -14.02
N GLU A 77 -2.06 -22.16 -13.87
CA GLU A 77 -1.37 -23.02 -14.83
C GLU A 77 -1.65 -24.49 -14.50
#